data_AF-A0A662SQ03-F1
#
_entry.id   AF-A0A662SQ03-F1
#
_cell.length_a   1.000
_cell.length_b   1.000
_cell.length_c   1.000
_cell.angle_alpha   90.00
_cell.angle_beta   90.00
_cell.angle_gamma   90.00
#
_symmetry.space_group_name_H-M   'P 1'
#
loop_
_entity.id
_entity.type
_entity.pdbx_description
1 polymer ?
#
loop_
_entity_poly.entity_id
_entity_poly.type
_entity_poly.pdbx_seq_one_letter_code
_entity_poly.pdbx_strand_id
1 'polypeptide(L)'
;MEDIIAALRISTTFLLAALGELMIERSGVLNLGIEGVMTLGAFSAFITAYFTGNPLLGFLVSCAIGAAIGLLTYILLVDLGTKPACHLLGNYIAPYFLKLLPVQNDFLSTNSPANR
;
A
#
# COMPACT_ATOMS: atom_id res chain seq x y z
N MET A 1 3.73 13.07 21.63
CA MET A 1 2.85 13.83 20.72
C MET A 1 3.14 13.55 19.25
N GLU A 2 4.37 13.15 18.88
CA GLU A 2 4.76 12.89 17.50
C GLU A 2 4.00 11.72 16.85
N ASP A 3 3.68 10.68 17.64
CA ASP A 3 2.93 9.50 17.16
C ASP A 3 1.51 9.85 16.67
N ILE A 4 0.85 10.82 17.32
CA ILE A 4 -0.50 11.26 16.94
C ILE A 4 -0.48 11.96 15.58
N ILE A 5 0.58 12.75 15.31
CA ILE A 5 0.75 13.46 14.03
C ILE A 5 1.04 12.47 12.90
N ALA A 6 1.84 11.44 13.17
CA ALA A 6 2.08 10.35 12.22
C ALA A 6 0.79 9.58 11.89
N ALA A 7 -0.01 9.25 12.91
CA ALA A 7 -1.31 8.60 12.73
C ALA A 7 -2.28 9.43 11.88
N LEU A 8 -2.34 10.75 12.09
CA LEU A 8 -3.17 11.68 11.31
C LEU A 8 -2.79 11.72 9.81
N ARG A 9 -1.50 11.62 9.48
CA ARG A 9 -1.05 11.60 8.07
C ARG A 9 -1.46 10.32 7.35
N ILE A 10 -1.34 9.18 8.01
CA ILE A 10 -1.65 7.87 7.41
C ILE A 10 -3.17 7.68 7.30
N SER A 11 -3.93 8.13 8.31
CA SER A 11 -5.39 8.00 8.35
C SER A 11 -6.09 8.70 7.18
N THR A 12 -5.53 9.77 6.60
CA THR A 12 -6.08 10.40 5.39
C THR A 12 -6.13 9.42 4.21
N THR A 13 -5.07 8.63 4.03
CA THR A 13 -5.00 7.64 2.94
C THR A 13 -5.95 6.46 3.22
N PHE A 14 -6.00 6.01 4.47
CA PHE A 14 -6.93 4.95 4.91
C PHE A 14 -8.40 5.37 4.82
N LEU A 15 -8.72 6.65 5.09
CA LEU A 15 -10.08 7.16 4.95
C LEU A 15 -10.54 7.10 3.48
N LEU A 16 -9.65 7.43 2.56
CA LEU A 16 -9.93 7.34 1.12
C LEU A 16 -10.15 5.88 0.68
N ALA A 17 -9.35 4.96 1.21
CA ALA A 17 -9.50 3.53 0.96
C ALA A 17 -10.82 2.97 1.54
N ALA A 18 -11.16 3.35 2.77
CA ALA A 18 -12.37 2.92 3.47
C ALA A 18 -13.65 3.41 2.75
N LEU A 19 -13.64 4.61 2.18
CA LEU A 19 -14.73 5.09 1.34
C LEU A 19 -14.94 4.23 0.09
N GLY A 20 -13.84 3.79 -0.52
CA GLY A 20 -13.88 2.84 -1.65
C GLY A 20 -14.39 1.47 -1.22
N GLU A 21 -13.94 0.96 -0.08
CA GLU A 21 -14.36 -0.33 0.45
C GLU A 21 -15.84 -0.34 0.85
N LEU A 22 -16.35 0.74 1.44
CA LEU A 22 -17.78 0.91 1.71
C LEU A 22 -18.63 0.76 0.46
N MET A 23 -18.19 1.30 -0.69
CA MET A 23 -18.91 1.13 -1.95
C MET A 23 -18.93 -0.33 -2.43
N ILE A 24 -17.83 -1.07 -2.21
CA ILE A 24 -17.73 -2.49 -2.57
C ILE A 24 -18.56 -3.34 -1.60
N GLU A 25 -18.55 -3.02 -0.30
CA GLU A 25 -19.31 -3.74 0.72
C GLU A 25 -20.82 -3.70 0.43
N ARG A 26 -21.32 -2.59 -0.13
CA ARG A 26 -22.71 -2.45 -0.62
C ARG A 26 -23.06 -3.43 -1.75
N SER A 27 -22.07 -3.92 -2.49
CA SER A 27 -22.25 -4.97 -3.52
C SER A 27 -22.20 -6.40 -2.95
N GLY A 28 -22.07 -6.54 -1.62
CA GLY A 28 -22.03 -7.85 -0.93
C GLY A 28 -20.63 -8.48 -0.88
N VAL A 29 -19.60 -7.70 -1.22
CA VAL A 29 -18.20 -8.17 -1.30
C VAL A 29 -17.34 -7.33 -0.35
N LEU A 30 -16.62 -7.97 0.57
CA LEU A 30 -15.68 -7.31 1.46
C LEU A 30 -14.26 -7.43 0.90
N ASN A 31 -13.55 -6.31 0.71
CA ASN A 31 -12.22 -6.28 0.09
C ASN A 31 -11.12 -5.98 1.11
N LEU A 32 -10.86 -6.96 1.98
CA LEU A 32 -9.77 -6.91 2.96
C LEU A 32 -8.37 -6.82 2.32
N GLY A 33 -8.23 -7.01 1.01
CA GLY A 33 -6.95 -6.91 0.29
C GLY A 33 -6.47 -5.48 0.03
N ILE A 34 -7.25 -4.46 0.39
CA ILE A 34 -6.98 -3.06 0.03
C ILE A 34 -5.68 -2.50 0.62
N GLU A 35 -5.27 -2.96 1.80
CA GLU A 35 -3.99 -2.59 2.42
C GLU A 35 -2.78 -3.00 1.55
N GLY A 36 -2.89 -4.17 0.91
CA GLY A 36 -1.91 -4.66 -0.04
C GLY A 36 -1.85 -3.83 -1.33
N VAL A 37 -3.00 -3.41 -1.85
CA VAL A 37 -3.11 -2.52 -3.01
C VAL A 37 -2.53 -1.14 -2.70
N MET A 38 -2.79 -0.60 -1.51
CA MET A 38 -2.18 0.66 -1.04
C MET A 38 -0.66 0.57 -1.01
N THR A 39 -0.10 -0.51 -0.47
CA THR A 39 1.35 -0.65 -0.35
C THR A 39 2.03 -0.84 -1.72
N LEU A 40 1.42 -1.63 -2.61
CA LEU A 40 1.88 -1.78 -4.00
C LEU A 40 1.78 -0.46 -4.80
N GLY A 41 0.72 0.31 -4.60
CA GLY A 41 0.55 1.64 -5.20
C GLY A 41 1.62 2.62 -4.73
N ALA A 42 1.90 2.67 -3.43
CA ALA A 42 2.96 3.52 -2.87
C ALA A 42 4.35 3.12 -3.40
N PHE A 43 4.63 1.82 -3.48
CA PHE A 43 5.90 1.30 -3.96
C PHE A 43 6.13 1.59 -5.46
N SER A 44 5.12 1.34 -6.29
CA SER A 44 5.21 1.65 -7.72
C SER A 44 5.36 3.14 -7.99
N ALA A 45 4.64 4.00 -7.27
CA ALA A 45 4.83 5.45 -7.34
C ALA A 45 6.26 5.86 -6.96
N PHE A 46 6.80 5.28 -5.89
CA PHE A 46 8.16 5.55 -5.43
C PHE A 46 9.21 5.13 -6.47
N ILE A 47 9.12 3.89 -7.00
CA ILE A 47 10.06 3.40 -8.02
C ILE A 47 10.02 4.28 -9.27
N THR A 48 8.83 4.57 -9.79
CA THR A 48 8.71 5.38 -11.00
C THR A 48 9.22 6.79 -10.77
N ALA A 49 8.91 7.42 -9.63
CA ALA A 49 9.44 8.73 -9.29
C ALA A 49 10.97 8.72 -9.12
N TYR A 50 11.52 7.66 -8.53
CA TYR A 50 12.95 7.49 -8.32
C TYR A 50 13.73 7.42 -9.65
N PHE A 51 13.28 6.60 -10.60
CA PHE A 51 13.96 6.46 -11.89
C PHE A 51 13.69 7.61 -12.87
N THR A 52 12.49 8.20 -12.82
CA THR A 52 12.06 9.21 -13.80
C THR A 52 12.32 10.64 -13.33
N GLY A 53 12.53 10.85 -12.03
CA GLY A 53 12.61 12.16 -11.40
C GLY A 53 11.30 12.96 -11.41
N ASN A 54 10.20 12.39 -11.94
CA ASN A 54 8.92 13.05 -12.09
C ASN A 54 7.86 12.40 -11.18
N PRO A 55 7.41 13.08 -10.11
CA PRO A 55 6.42 12.53 -9.18
C PRO A 55 5.03 12.36 -9.79
N LEU A 56 4.66 13.19 -10.78
CA LEU A 56 3.37 13.07 -11.46
C LEU A 56 3.26 11.76 -12.24
N LEU A 57 4.37 11.36 -12.86
CA LEU A 57 4.44 10.13 -13.65
C LEU A 57 4.33 8.90 -12.73
N GLY A 58 4.93 8.96 -11.54
CA GLY A 58 4.74 7.94 -10.50
C GLY A 58 3.31 7.81 -10.02
N PHE A 59 2.59 8.93 -9.86
CA PHE A 59 1.17 8.92 -9.52
C PHE A 59 0.30 8.25 -10.61
N LEU A 60 0.54 8.57 -11.89
CA LEU A 60 -0.21 7.95 -12.98
C LEU A 60 0.04 6.44 -13.08
N VAL A 61 1.29 6.02 -12.90
CA VAL A 61 1.65 4.60 -12.91
C VAL A 61 1.02 3.85 -11.73
N SER A 62 1.00 4.44 -10.53
CA SER A 62 0.36 3.80 -9.38
C SER A 62 -1.15 3.71 -9.52
N CYS A 63 -1.81 4.71 -10.10
CA CYS A 63 -3.23 4.64 -10.45
C CYS A 63 -3.52 3.50 -11.45
N ALA A 64 -2.69 3.35 -12.48
CA ALA A 64 -2.84 2.28 -13.47
C ALA A 64 -2.65 0.89 -12.85
N ILE A 65 -1.66 0.71 -11.97
CA ILE A 65 -1.40 -0.54 -11.26
C ILE A 65 -2.55 -0.85 -10.29
N GLY A 66 -3.03 0.13 -9.53
CA GLY A 66 -4.17 -0.02 -8.64
C GLY A 66 -5.44 -0.45 -9.39
N ALA A 67 -5.72 0.16 -10.55
CA ALA A 67 -6.83 -0.22 -11.40
C ALA A 67 -6.69 -1.64 -11.97
N ALA A 68 -5.48 -2.02 -12.42
CA ALA A 68 -5.21 -3.36 -12.94
C ALA A 68 -5.38 -4.44 -11.86
N ILE A 69 -4.86 -4.22 -10.66
CA ILE A 69 -5.02 -5.14 -9.52
C ILE A 69 -6.48 -5.20 -9.07
N GLY A 70 -7.19 -4.06 -9.05
CA GLY A 70 -8.62 -4.01 -8.74
C GLY A 70 -9.46 -4.84 -9.73
N LEU A 71 -9.16 -4.73 -11.02
CA LEU A 71 -9.82 -5.52 -12.07
C LEU A 71 -9.51 -7.02 -11.92
N LEU A 72 -8.23 -7.37 -11.69
CA LEU A 72 -7.82 -8.75 -11.44
C LEU A 72 -8.55 -9.33 -10.21
N THR A 73 -8.63 -8.55 -9.14
CA THR A 73 -9.30 -8.93 -7.89
C THR A 73 -10.79 -9.15 -8.11
N TYR A 74 -11.45 -8.30 -8.89
CA TYR A 74 -12.85 -8.46 -9.27
C TYR A 74 -13.09 -9.78 -10.04
N ILE A 75 -12.28 -10.06 -11.06
CA ILE A 75 -12.37 -11.31 -11.84
C ILE A 75 -12.17 -12.53 -10.92
N LEU A 76 -11.13 -12.52 -10.09
CA LEU A 76 -10.82 -13.63 -9.18
C LEU A 76 -11.89 -13.84 -8.10
N LEU A 77 -12.52 -12.78 -7.60
CA LEU A 77 -13.59 -12.90 -6.59
C LEU A 77 -14.88 -13.42 -7.20
N VAL A 78 -15.20 -13.02 -8.44
CA VAL A 78 -16.39 -13.47 -9.16
C VAL A 78 -16.24 -14.93 -9.60
N ASP A 79 -15.04 -15.34 -10.02
CA ASP A 79 -14.82 -16.68 -10.62
C ASP A 79 -14.40 -17.78 -9.61
N LEU A 80 -13.68 -17.46 -8.51
CA LEU A 80 -13.10 -18.50 -7.62
C LEU A 80 -13.59 -18.46 -6.16
N GLY A 81 -14.32 -17.44 -5.73
CA GLY A 81 -14.80 -17.33 -4.33
C GLY A 81 -13.70 -17.20 -3.27
N THR A 82 -12.43 -17.06 -3.67
CA THR A 82 -11.26 -16.98 -2.78
C THR A 82 -11.04 -15.56 -2.27
N LYS A 83 -11.73 -15.23 -1.17
CA LYS A 83 -11.55 -14.00 -0.38
C LYS A 83 -10.12 -13.76 0.17
N PRO A 84 -9.26 -14.77 0.47
CA PRO A 84 -7.94 -14.54 1.10
C PRO A 84 -6.74 -14.29 0.16
N ALA A 85 -6.81 -14.71 -1.11
CA ALA A 85 -5.62 -14.77 -1.97
C ALA A 85 -5.02 -13.38 -2.28
N CYS A 86 -5.87 -12.36 -2.42
CA CYS A 86 -5.45 -10.99 -2.71
C CYS A 86 -4.80 -10.30 -1.49
N HIS A 87 -5.16 -10.72 -0.27
CA HIS A 87 -4.58 -10.19 0.97
C HIS A 87 -3.12 -10.64 1.16
N LEU A 88 -2.77 -11.85 0.69
CA LEU A 88 -1.40 -12.38 0.79
C LEU A 88 -0.41 -11.75 -0.22
N LEU A 89 -0.87 -11.40 -1.42
CA LEU A 89 0.01 -10.86 -2.46
C LEU A 89 0.51 -9.45 -2.12
N GLY A 90 -0.34 -8.57 -1.61
CA GLY A 90 0.08 -7.20 -1.31
C GLY A 90 0.73 -7.02 0.07
N ASN A 91 0.29 -7.76 1.09
CA ASN A 91 0.80 -7.59 2.46
C ASN A 91 2.22 -8.14 2.67
N TYR A 92 2.67 -9.09 1.84
CA TYR A 92 4.00 -9.69 2.00
C TYR A 92 5.06 -9.12 1.05
N ILE A 93 4.72 -8.69 -0.17
CA ILE A 93 5.73 -8.35 -1.18
C ILE A 93 6.41 -7.00 -0.91
N ALA A 94 5.63 -5.95 -0.65
CA ALA A 94 6.17 -4.61 -0.49
C ALA A 94 6.92 -4.37 0.85
N PRO A 95 6.47 -4.84 2.02
CA PRO A 95 7.24 -4.68 3.26
C PRO A 95 8.48 -5.58 3.31
N TYR A 96 8.51 -6.72 2.61
CA TYR A 96 9.75 -7.50 2.43
C TYR A 96 10.82 -6.70 1.70
N PHE A 97 10.42 -5.97 0.66
CA PHE A 97 11.35 -5.18 -0.14
C PHE A 97 11.86 -3.94 0.62
N LEU A 98 11.01 -3.31 1.44
CA LEU A 98 11.42 -2.23 2.35
C LEU A 98 12.44 -2.72 3.39
N LYS A 99 12.28 -3.93 3.94
CA LYS A 99 13.28 -4.55 4.83
C LYS A 99 14.62 -4.85 4.15
N LEU A 100 14.65 -4.92 2.83
CA LEU A 100 15.87 -5.07 2.03
C LEU A 100 16.57 -3.74 1.75
N LEU A 101 15.91 -2.59 1.98
CA LEU A 101 16.54 -1.29 1.78
C LEU A 101 17.48 -0.96 2.95
N PRO A 102 18.72 -0.51 2.67
CA PRO A 102 19.70 -0.15 3.69
C PRO A 102 19.27 1.04 4.57
N VAL A 103 18.24 1.78 4.16
CA VAL A 103 17.71 2.98 4.84
C VAL A 103 17.21 2.69 6.28
N GLN A 104 16.81 1.46 6.60
CA GLN A 104 16.36 1.11 7.95
C GLN A 104 17.50 0.99 8.97
N ASN A 105 18.71 0.63 8.53
CA ASN A 105 19.86 0.48 9.42
C ASN A 105 20.34 1.83 9.95
N ASP A 106 20.18 2.90 9.15
CA ASP A 106 20.58 4.24 9.55
C ASP A 106 19.72 4.76 10.72
N PHE A 107 18.39 4.57 10.68
CA PHE A 107 17.47 5.00 11.75
C PHE A 107 17.69 4.30 13.09
N LEU A 108 18.10 3.03 13.07
CA LEU A 108 18.41 2.27 14.28
C LEU A 108 19.78 2.66 14.86
N SER A 109 20.73 3.12 14.03
CA SER A 109 22.03 3.61 14.52
C SER A 109 21.92 4.94 15.27
N THR A 110 21.04 5.86 14.83
CA THR A 110 20.87 7.18 15.46
C THR A 110 20.02 7.12 16.74
N ASN A 111 19.13 6.14 16.86
CA ASN A 111 18.18 6.01 17.97
C ASN A 111 18.52 4.86 18.93
N SER A 112 19.71 4.27 18.80
CA SER A 112 20.19 3.27 19.75
C SER A 112 20.38 3.91 21.14
N PRO A 113 19.85 3.31 22.22
CA PRO A 113 19.97 3.84 23.59
C PRO A 113 21.43 3.90 24.10
N ALA A 114 22.40 3.41 23.32
CA ALA A 114 23.82 3.57 23.59
C ALA A 114 24.39 4.96 23.20
N ASN A 115 23.65 5.78 22.45
CA ASN A 115 24.07 7.11 21.98
C ASN A 115 23.28 8.26 22.64
N ARG A 116 22.76 8.05 23.87
CA ARG A 116 22.15 9.09 24.72
C ARG A 116 22.70 9.00 26.13
#